data_AF-A0A353ME63-F1
#
_entry.id   AF-A0A353ME63-F1
#
_cell.length_a   1.000
_cell.length_b   1.000
_cell.length_c   1.000
_cell.angle_alpha   90.00
_cell.angle_beta   90.00
_cell.angle_gamma   90.00
#
_symmetry.space_group_name_H-M   'P 1'
#
loop_
_entity.id
_entity.type
_entity.pdbx_description
1 polymer ?
#
loop_
_entity_poly.entity_id
_entity_poly.type
_entity_poly.pdbx_seq_one_letter_code
_entity_poly.pdbx_strand_id
1 'polypeptide(L)' 'MPPPLQGEGWGGDGVAHAKLYLDLVESGESVRIIRNGKPIADIVPIAHDLPSWKRRSVQPLILDGVSPSRLILEERKTDL' A
#
# COMPACT_ATOMS: atom_id res chain seq x y z
N MET A 1 4.68 1.09 -22.76
CA MET A 1 4.04 -0.23 -22.60
C MET A 1 5.16 -1.25 -22.51
N PRO A 2 5.46 -1.80 -21.32
CA PRO A 2 6.52 -2.79 -21.20
C PRO A 2 6.08 -4.12 -21.84
N PRO A 3 7.02 -4.87 -22.44
CA PRO A 3 6.70 -6.16 -23.06
C PRO A 3 6.31 -7.20 -22.01
N PRO A 4 5.34 -8.08 -22.31
CA PRO A 4 5.03 -9.20 -21.43
C PRO A 4 6.23 -10.17 -21.35
N LEU A 5 6.69 -10.48 -20.13
CA LEU A 5 7.75 -11.45 -19.93
C LEU A 5 7.14 -12.87 -19.98
N GLN A 6 7.58 -13.65 -20.97
CA GLN A 6 7.06 -14.98 -21.29
C GLN A 6 7.78 -16.03 -20.44
N GLY A 7 7.13 -16.47 -19.37
CA GLY A 7 7.64 -17.55 -18.52
C GLY A 7 7.24 -18.93 -19.06
N GLU A 8 8.00 -19.47 -20.01
CA GLU A 8 8.05 -20.91 -20.24
C GLU A 8 8.97 -21.53 -19.19
N GLY A 9 8.43 -21.78 -17.99
CA GLY A 9 9.26 -22.24 -16.87
C GLY A 9 8.54 -22.20 -15.53
N TRP A 10 7.34 -22.78 -15.45
CA TRP A 10 6.71 -23.08 -14.16
C TRP A 10 7.01 -24.54 -13.80
N GLY A 11 8.28 -24.79 -13.46
CA GLY A 11 8.78 -26.11 -13.06
C GLY A 11 10.00 -26.00 -12.15
N GLY A 12 9.76 -25.84 -10.84
CA GLY A 12 10.74 -26.24 -9.80
C GLY A 12 11.34 -25.15 -8.89
N ASP A 13 11.28 -23.87 -9.22
CA ASP A 13 12.15 -22.84 -8.61
C ASP A 13 11.48 -21.47 -8.37
N GLY A 14 10.14 -21.42 -8.30
CA GLY A 14 9.33 -20.18 -8.31
C GLY A 14 9.62 -19.10 -7.26
N VAL A 15 10.51 -19.35 -6.29
CA VAL A 15 10.96 -18.35 -5.29
C VAL A 15 12.17 -17.54 -5.80
N ALA A 16 12.99 -18.09 -6.70
CA ALA A 16 14.29 -17.52 -7.06
C ALA A 16 14.19 -16.16 -7.79
N HIS A 17 13.12 -15.93 -8.53
CA HIS A 17 12.95 -14.71 -9.34
C HIS A 17 12.06 -13.65 -8.69
N ALA A 18 11.43 -13.95 -7.54
CA ALA A 18 10.54 -13.02 -6.85
C ALA A 18 11.22 -11.70 -6.48
N LYS A 19 12.50 -11.77 -6.05
CA LYS A 19 13.30 -10.59 -5.73
C LYS A 19 13.44 -9.66 -6.94
N LEU A 20 13.81 -10.19 -8.09
CA LEU A 20 14.03 -9.42 -9.32
C LEU A 20 12.77 -8.64 -9.73
N TYR A 21 11.60 -9.29 -9.65
CA TYR A 21 10.34 -8.64 -9.99
C TYR A 21 9.96 -7.52 -9.02
N LEU A 22 10.24 -7.70 -7.73
CA LEU A 22 9.98 -6.67 -6.72
C LEU A 22 10.96 -5.49 -6.85
N ASP A 23 12.24 -5.75 -7.14
CA ASP A 23 13.23 -4.70 -7.38
C ASP A 23 12.83 -3.80 -8.58
N LEU A 24 12.29 -4.40 -9.66
CA LEU A 24 11.78 -3.65 -10.83
C LEU A 24 10.54 -2.82 -10.51
N VAL A 25 9.66 -3.33 -9.66
CA VAL A 25 8.48 -2.56 -9.24
C VAL A 25 8.88 -1.43 -8.30
N GLU A 26 9.89 -1.63 -7.47
CA GLU A 26 10.45 -0.59 -6.61
C GLU A 26 11.07 0.57 -7.42
N SER A 27 11.67 0.29 -8.58
CA SER A 27 12.19 1.34 -9.48
C SER A 27 11.09 2.13 -10.21
N GLY A 28 9.82 1.75 -10.04
CA GLY A 28 8.68 2.39 -10.68
C GLY A 28 8.21 1.71 -11.96
N GLU A 29 8.78 0.56 -12.33
CA GLU A 29 8.29 -0.21 -13.47
C GLU A 29 7.08 -1.07 -13.11
N SER A 30 6.22 -1.36 -14.08
CA SER A 30 5.07 -2.27 -13.90
C SER A 30 5.36 -3.61 -14.53
N VAL A 31 5.14 -4.70 -13.79
CA VAL A 31 5.45 -6.06 -14.22
C VAL A 31 4.16 -6.84 -14.46
N ARG A 32 4.00 -7.41 -15.65
CA ARG A 32 2.89 -8.30 -16.01
C ARG A 32 3.32 -9.76 -15.93
N ILE A 33 2.63 -10.55 -15.12
CA ILE A 33 2.88 -11.98 -14.97
C ILE A 33 1.97 -12.75 -15.93
N ILE A 34 2.59 -13.57 -16.78
CA ILE A 34 1.92 -14.49 -17.69
C ILE A 34 2.19 -15.93 -17.25
N ARG A 35 1.14 -16.75 -17.26
CA ARG A 35 1.22 -18.20 -17.06
C ARG A 35 0.42 -18.91 -18.15
N ASN A 36 1.03 -19.88 -18.81
CA ASN A 36 0.43 -20.63 -19.92
C ASN A 36 -0.13 -19.71 -21.03
N GLY A 37 0.61 -18.66 -21.38
CA GLY A 37 0.18 -17.66 -22.38
C GLY A 37 -0.95 -16.74 -21.93
N LYS A 38 -1.47 -16.87 -20.70
CA LYS A 38 -2.53 -16.02 -20.15
C LYS A 38 -1.97 -15.05 -19.11
N PRO A 39 -2.29 -13.75 -19.17
CA PRO A 39 -1.95 -12.81 -18.10
C PRO A 39 -2.76 -13.16 -16.85
N ILE A 40 -2.08 -13.28 -15.71
CA ILE A 40 -2.71 -13.66 -14.44
C ILE A 40 -2.62 -12.58 -13.37
N ALA A 41 -1.66 -11.66 -13.46
CA ALA A 41 -1.49 -10.56 -12.52
C ALA A 41 -0.68 -9.43 -13.13
N ASP A 42 -0.96 -8.22 -12.68
CA ASP A 42 -0.13 -7.03 -12.91
C ASP A 42 0.37 -6.54 -11.54
N ILE A 43 1.66 -6.35 -11.40
CA ILE A 43 2.29 -5.72 -10.23
C ILE A 43 2.67 -4.30 -10.62
N VAL A 44 2.13 -3.33 -9.90
CA VAL A 44 2.31 -1.90 -10.17
C VAL A 44 2.96 -1.22 -8.96
N PRO A 45 3.79 -0.19 -9.19
CA PRO A 45 4.35 0.60 -8.10
C PRO A 45 3.25 1.31 -7.33
N ILE A 46 3.36 1.33 -6.01
CA ILE A 46 2.45 2.09 -5.16
C ILE A 46 2.87 3.55 -5.25
N ALA A 47 2.03 4.39 -5.84
CA ALA A 47 2.26 5.83 -5.82
C ALA A 47 2.37 6.32 -4.37
N HIS A 48 3.35 7.16 -4.08
CA HIS A 48 3.49 7.88 -2.80
C HIS A 48 2.36 8.92 -2.67
N ASP A 49 1.14 8.44 -2.50
CA ASP A 49 -0.02 9.26 -2.22
C ASP A 49 -0.31 9.19 -0.71
N LEU A 50 -1.04 10.18 -0.22
CA LEU A 50 -1.48 10.23 1.16
C LEU A 50 -2.21 8.93 1.51
N PRO A 51 -1.96 8.32 2.68
CA PRO A 51 -2.77 7.21 3.17
C PRO A 51 -4.26 7.60 3.14
N SER A 52 -5.16 6.66 2.84
CA SER A 52 -6.61 6.94 2.72
C SER A 52 -7.19 7.67 3.94
N TRP A 53 -6.66 7.41 5.14
CA TRP A 53 -7.07 8.08 6.37
C TRP A 53 -6.60 9.52 6.51
N LYS A 54 -5.52 9.92 5.82
CA LYS A 54 -5.05 11.31 5.71
C LYS A 54 -5.69 12.07 4.55
N ARG A 55 -6.16 11.36 3.51
CA ARG A 55 -6.88 11.98 2.39
C ARG A 55 -8.21 12.58 2.81
N ARG A 56 -8.86 12.02 3.83
CA ARG A 56 -10.12 12.57 4.35
C ARG A 56 -9.82 13.85 5.12
N SER A 57 -10.35 14.98 4.64
CA SER A 57 -10.42 16.20 5.44
C SER A 57 -11.29 15.91 6.66
N VAL A 58 -10.66 15.66 7.81
CA VAL A 58 -11.36 15.55 9.08
C VAL A 58 -11.95 16.91 9.41
N GLN A 59 -13.25 16.95 9.74
CA GLN A 59 -13.83 18.10 10.42
C GLN A 59 -13.50 17.95 11.90
N PRO A 60 -12.57 18.75 12.45
CA PRO A 60 -12.22 18.64 13.86
C PRO A 60 -13.46 18.95 14.70
N LEU A 61 -13.67 18.19 15.78
CA LEU A 61 -14.68 18.53 16.76
C LEU A 61 -14.26 19.84 17.45
N ILE A 62 -14.90 20.94 17.07
CA ILE A 62 -14.70 22.24 17.72
C ILE A 62 -15.68 22.31 18.89
N LEU A 63 -15.14 22.45 20.09
CA LEU A 63 -15.90 22.73 21.31
C LEU A 63 -15.58 24.16 21.72
N ASP A 64 -16.61 24.95 21.98
CA ASP A 64 -16.43 26.38 22.31
C ASP A 64 -15.68 26.53 23.63
N GLY A 65 -14.52 27.20 23.57
CA GLY A 65 -13.74 27.58 24.76
C GLY A 65 -12.95 26.47 25.43
N VAL A 66 -12.96 25.22 24.93
CA VAL A 66 -12.23 24.09 25.54
C VAL A 66 -11.55 23.21 24.50
N SER A 67 -10.31 22.82 24.75
CA SER A 67 -9.62 21.86 23.88
C SER A 67 -10.14 20.44 24.15
N PRO A 68 -10.52 19.67 23.11
CA PRO A 68 -10.97 18.28 23.27
C PRO A 68 -9.93 17.41 23.98
N SER A 69 -8.65 17.67 23.75
CA SER A 69 -7.53 17.01 24.43
C SER A 69 -7.56 17.19 25.94
N ARG A 70 -8.00 18.35 26.44
CA ARG A 70 -8.06 18.62 27.88
C ARG A 70 -9.18 17.85 28.55
N LEU A 71 -10.34 17.76 27.90
CA LEU A 71 -11.47 16.99 28.41
C LEU A 71 -11.12 15.50 28.57
N ILE A 72 -10.46 14.90 27.57
CA ILE A 72 -10.01 13.49 27.63
C ILE A 72 -9.01 13.28 28.77
N LEU A 73 -8.10 14.24 29.00
CA LEU A 73 -7.11 14.13 30.07
C LEU A 73 -7.73 14.25 31.47
N GLU A 74 -8.73 15.10 31.66
CA GLU A 74 -9.43 15.24 32.94
C GLU A 74 -10.31 14.02 33.26
N GLU A 75 -10.99 13.44 32.26
CA GLU A 75 -11.73 12.18 32.42
C GLU A 75 -10.81 11.06 32.91
N ARG A 76 -9.68 10.84 32.24
CA ARG A 76 -8.70 9.81 32.64
C ARG A 76 -8.07 10.00 34.02
N LYS A 77 -8.00 11.23 34.53
CA LYS A 77 -7.51 11.50 35.89
C LYS A 77 -8.57 11.21 36.95
N THR A 78 -9.84 11.23 36.58
CA THR A 78 -10.98 11.03 37.49
C THR A 78 -11.27 9.55 37.68
N ASP A 79 -10.92 8.70 36.71
CA ASP A 79 -11.03 7.23 36.76
C ASP A 79 -9.87 6.52 37.50
N LEU A 80 -8.99 7.28 38.16
CA LEU A 80 -7.94 6.77 39.07
C LEU A 80 -8.31 7.09 40.54
#